data_AF-A0A0P6Y7P9-F1
#
_entry.id   AF-A0A0P6Y7P9-F1
#
_cell.length_a   1.000
_cell.length_b   1.000
_cell.length_c   1.000
_cell.angle_alpha   90.00
_cell.angle_beta   90.00
_cell.angle_gamma   90.00
#
_symmetry.space_group_name_H-M   'P 1'
#
loop_
_entity.id
_entity.type
_entity.pdbx_description
1 polymer ?
#
loop_
_entity_poly.entity_id
_entity_poly.type
_entity_poly.pdbx_seq_one_letter_code
_entity_poly.pdbx_strand_id
1 'polypeptide(L)'
;TNTATATSTELPTVTATNTATATSTELPTVTATNTATATSTELPTVTATNTATATSTDVPTATATNTATATATNTATATTTTALWRCYIPWAAAN
;
A
#
# COMPACT_ATOMS: atom_id res chain seq x y z
N THR A 1 1.92 17.36 0.88
CA THR A 1 0.77 17.54 1.77
C THR A 1 0.83 16.49 2.86
N ASN A 2 0.65 16.85 4.14
CA ASN A 2 0.80 15.89 5.24
C ASN A 2 -0.30 14.83 5.25
N THR A 3 -1.54 15.24 4.98
CA THR A 3 -2.72 14.36 4.94
C THR A 3 -3.53 14.66 3.70
N ALA A 4 -4.04 13.63 3.03
CA ALA A 4 -4.97 13.78 1.90
C ALA A 4 -6.10 12.74 2.00
N THR A 5 -7.32 13.20 1.73
CA THR A 5 -8.52 12.37 1.74
C THR A 5 -9.29 12.63 0.46
N ALA A 6 -9.75 11.57 -0.22
CA ALA A 6 -10.64 11.70 -1.37
C ALA A 6 -11.82 10.72 -1.26
N THR A 7 -12.98 11.22 -1.66
CA THR A 7 -14.18 10.40 -1.87
C THR A 7 -14.65 10.67 -3.29
N SER A 8 -14.74 9.63 -4.10
CA SER A 8 -15.16 9.73 -5.51
C SER A 8 -15.96 8.50 -5.89
N THR A 9 -16.76 8.55 -6.94
CA THR A 9 -17.33 7.34 -7.56
C THR A 9 -16.32 6.62 -8.44
N GLU A 10 -15.40 7.38 -9.04
CA GLU A 10 -14.52 6.92 -10.12
C GLU A 10 -13.12 6.48 -9.59
N LEU A 11 -12.05 6.81 -10.32
CA LEU A 11 -10.66 6.42 -10.07
C LEU A 11 -9.85 7.55 -9.38
N PRO A 12 -10.04 7.84 -8.08
CA PRO A 12 -9.27 8.86 -7.41
C PRO A 12 -7.81 8.42 -7.26
N THR A 13 -6.89 9.35 -7.52
CA THR A 13 -5.47 9.19 -7.18
C THR A 13 -5.15 10.09 -6.00
N VAL A 14 -4.74 9.50 -4.88
CA VAL A 14 -4.43 10.24 -3.64
C VAL A 14 -2.97 10.02 -3.27
N THR A 15 -2.24 11.12 -3.08
CA THR A 15 -0.84 11.10 -2.64
C THR A 15 -0.66 12.01 -1.43
N ALA A 16 -0.08 11.48 -0.35
CA ALA A 16 0.27 12.26 0.84
C ALA A 16 1.61 11.83 1.41
N THR A 17 2.21 12.67 2.25
CA THR A 17 3.44 12.31 2.97
C THR A 17 3.12 11.42 4.16
N ASN A 18 2.25 11.83 5.08
CA ASN A 18 1.95 11.03 6.27
C ASN A 18 0.78 10.09 6.00
N THR A 19 -0.39 10.64 5.67
CA THR A 19 -1.62 9.84 5.64
C THR A 19 -2.42 10.10 4.37
N ALA A 20 -2.69 9.06 3.59
CA ALA A 20 -3.56 9.12 2.43
C ALA A 20 -4.74 8.16 2.61
N THR A 21 -5.95 8.67 2.41
CA THR A 21 -7.18 7.87 2.47
C THR A 21 -8.01 8.09 1.22
N ALA A 22 -8.47 7.01 0.58
CA ALA A 22 -9.44 7.10 -0.50
C ALA A 22 -10.62 6.15 -0.28
N THR A 23 -11.80 6.63 -0.61
CA THR A 23 -13.01 5.81 -0.73
C THR A 23 -13.56 6.01 -2.14
N SER A 24 -13.69 4.93 -2.92
CA SER A 24 -14.43 5.00 -4.18
C SER A 24 -15.21 3.74 -4.51
N THR A 25 -16.02 3.79 -5.56
CA THR A 25 -16.72 2.59 -6.05
C THR A 25 -15.76 1.75 -6.90
N GLU A 26 -14.97 2.42 -7.75
CA GLU A 26 -14.09 1.80 -8.75
C GLU A 26 -12.65 1.58 -8.24
N LEU A 27 -11.63 1.99 -9.01
CA LEU A 27 -10.21 1.68 -8.80
C LEU A 27 -9.45 2.88 -8.20
N PRO A 28 -9.47 3.08 -6.86
CA PRO A 28 -8.66 4.11 -6.24
C PRO A 28 -7.18 3.72 -6.23
N THR A 29 -6.30 4.69 -6.45
CA THR A 29 -4.85 4.54 -6.28
C THR A 29 -4.38 5.43 -5.14
N VAL A 30 -3.83 4.85 -4.07
CA VAL A 30 -3.44 5.58 -2.86
C VAL A 30 -1.97 5.34 -2.54
N THR A 31 -1.23 6.44 -2.38
CA THR A 31 0.20 6.41 -2.02
C THR A 31 0.46 7.29 -0.80
N ALA A 32 1.14 6.74 0.21
CA ALA A 32 1.64 7.52 1.35
C ALA A 32 3.02 7.06 1.82
N THR A 33 3.76 7.88 2.56
CA THR A 33 4.97 7.38 3.24
C THR A 33 4.59 6.60 4.48
N ASN A 34 3.79 7.16 5.40
CA ASN A 34 3.48 6.46 6.64
C ASN A 34 2.28 5.52 6.47
N THR A 35 1.11 6.04 6.15
CA THR A 35 -0.13 5.27 6.19
C THR A 35 -0.98 5.54 4.96
N ALA A 36 -1.27 4.49 4.19
CA ALA A 36 -2.19 4.56 3.06
C ALA A 36 -3.37 3.62 3.29
N THR A 37 -4.59 4.12 3.11
CA THR A 37 -5.82 3.34 3.24
C THR A 37 -6.71 3.55 2.03
N ALA A 38 -7.20 2.48 1.42
CA ALA A 38 -8.25 2.55 0.41
C ALA A 38 -9.38 1.57 0.70
N THR A 39 -10.60 2.04 0.44
CA THR A 39 -11.80 1.22 0.43
C THR A 39 -12.48 1.40 -0.91
N SER A 40 -12.72 0.31 -1.65
CA SER A 40 -13.59 0.36 -2.82
C SER A 40 -14.39 -0.89 -3.06
N THR A 41 -15.28 -0.89 -4.04
CA THR A 41 -16.00 -2.10 -4.44
C THR A 41 -15.08 -2.97 -5.31
N GLU A 42 -14.35 -2.35 -6.22
CA GLU A 42 -13.52 -3.04 -7.22
C GLU A 42 -12.06 -3.26 -6.78
N LEU A 43 -11.08 -2.74 -7.54
CA LEU A 43 -9.65 -3.05 -7.42
C LEU A 43 -8.86 -1.85 -6.86
N PRO A 44 -8.84 -1.64 -5.54
CA PRO A 44 -8.01 -0.61 -4.95
C PRO A 44 -6.53 -1.01 -4.98
N THR A 45 -5.68 -0.04 -5.32
CA THR A 45 -4.21 -0.19 -5.27
C THR A 45 -3.64 0.76 -4.23
N VAL A 46 -2.99 0.19 -3.20
CA VAL A 46 -2.49 0.94 -2.05
C VAL A 46 -1.01 0.67 -1.86
N THR A 47 -0.21 1.74 -1.78
CA THR A 47 1.22 1.66 -1.52
C THR A 47 1.60 2.56 -0.34
N ALA A 48 2.34 2.01 0.62
CA ALA A 48 2.93 2.80 1.70
C ALA A 48 4.33 2.35 2.07
N THR A 49 5.12 3.21 2.73
CA THR A 49 6.36 2.73 3.36
C THR A 49 6.02 1.94 4.62
N ASN A 50 5.30 2.53 5.57
CA ASN A 50 5.03 1.84 6.84
C ASN A 50 3.81 0.92 6.74
N THR A 51 2.63 1.47 6.48
CA THR A 51 1.37 0.72 6.58
C THR A 51 0.47 0.96 5.37
N ALA A 52 0.14 -0.11 4.65
CA ALA A 52 -0.83 -0.09 3.56
C ALA A 52 -2.04 -0.96 3.90
N THR A 53 -3.24 -0.41 3.80
CA THR A 53 -4.50 -1.13 4.00
C THR A 53 -5.40 -0.96 2.79
N ALA A 54 -5.76 -2.06 2.13
CA ALA A 54 -6.68 -2.08 0.99
C ALA A 54 -7.88 -2.98 1.30
N THR A 55 -9.09 -2.46 1.15
CA THR A 55 -10.33 -3.23 1.35
C THR A 55 -11.21 -3.13 0.12
N SER A 56 -11.66 -4.27 -0.41
CA SER A 56 -12.69 -4.28 -1.44
C SER A 56 -13.51 -5.55 -1.54
N THR A 57 -14.51 -5.58 -2.42
CA THR A 57 -15.25 -6.80 -2.73
C THR A 57 -14.41 -7.71 -3.63
N ASP A 58 -13.75 -7.14 -4.64
CA ASP A 58 -13.00 -7.88 -5.64
C ASP A 58 -11.55 -8.16 -5.25
N VAL A 59 -10.60 -7.41 -5.81
CA VAL A 59 -9.17 -7.69 -5.70
C VAL A 59 -8.41 -6.45 -5.18
N PRO A 60 -8.31 -6.29 -3.86
CA PRO A 60 -7.47 -5.26 -3.27
C PRO A 60 -6.00 -5.66 -3.32
N THR A 61 -5.16 -4.68 -3.66
CA THR A 61 -3.71 -4.79 -3.64
C THR A 61 -3.13 -3.82 -2.62
N ALA A 62 -2.51 -4.34 -1.56
CA ALA A 62 -1.80 -3.55 -0.56
C ALA A 62 -0.31 -3.88 -0.58
N THR A 63 0.54 -2.87 -0.73
CA THR A 63 2.00 -3.01 -0.70
C THR A 63 2.60 -2.10 0.35
N ALA A 64 3.41 -2.66 1.26
CA ALA A 64 4.16 -1.88 2.22
C ALA A 64 5.52 -2.47 2.60
N THR A 65 6.38 -1.67 3.23
CA THR A 65 7.65 -2.17 3.79
C THR A 65 7.42 -2.87 5.13
N ASN A 66 6.62 -2.27 6.02
CA ASN A 66 6.42 -2.85 7.36
C ASN A 66 5.15 -3.72 7.41
N THR A 67 4.00 -3.15 7.04
CA THR A 67 2.70 -3.82 7.23
C THR A 67 1.79 -3.59 6.02
N ALA A 68 1.46 -4.66 5.31
CA ALA A 68 0.47 -4.63 4.23
C ALA A 68 -0.72 -5.51 4.61
N THR A 69 -1.92 -4.95 4.53
CA THR A 69 -3.18 -5.64 4.81
C THR A 69 -4.11 -5.47 3.62
N ALA A 70 -4.56 -6.58 3.04
CA ALA A 70 -5.56 -6.61 1.99
C ALA A 70 -6.75 -7.46 2.45
N THR A 71 -7.97 -6.92 2.35
CA THR A 71 -9.20 -7.59 2.79
C THR A 71 -10.18 -7.62 1.63
N ALA A 72 -10.55 -8.83 1.18
CA ALA A 72 -11.42 -9.04 0.03
C ALA A 72 -12.54 -10.03 0.32
N THR A 73 -13.66 -9.94 -0.40
CA THR A 73 -14.62 -11.05 -0.51
C THR A 73 -14.12 -12.10 -1.48
N ASN A 74 -13.58 -11.68 -2.63
CA ASN A 74 -13.14 -12.57 -3.69
C ASN A 74 -11.68 -12.98 -3.52
N THR A 75 -10.71 -12.06 -3.66
CA THR A 75 -9.29 -12.43 -3.60
C THR A 75 -8.45 -11.27 -3.08
N ALA A 76 -7.70 -11.46 -1.98
CA ALA A 76 -6.85 -10.41 -1.41
C ALA A 76 -5.36 -10.61 -1.76
N THR A 77 -4.68 -9.53 -2.15
CA THR A 77 -3.22 -9.53 -2.36
C THR A 77 -2.54 -8.51 -1.44
N ALA A 78 -1.78 -9.02 -0.47
CA ALA A 78 -0.94 -8.19 0.40
C ALA A 78 0.53 -8.54 0.19
N THR A 79 1.38 -7.54 -0.05
CA THR A 79 2.81 -7.71 -0.25
C THR A 79 3.59 -6.85 0.74
N THR A 80 4.37 -7.50 1.60
CA THR A 80 5.36 -6.85 2.45
C THR A 80 6.75 -7.00 1.85
N THR A 81 7.41 -5.88 1.54
CA THR A 81 8.80 -5.89 1.07
C THR A 81 9.71 -5.64 2.26
N THR A 82 10.26 -6.69 2.87
CA THR A 82 11.24 -6.54 3.93
C THR A 82 12.59 -6.15 3.33
N ALA A 83 13.06 -4.94 3.65
CA ALA A 83 14.43 -4.54 3.35
C ALA A 83 15.38 -5.29 4.31
N LEU A 84 15.78 -6.51 3.95
CA LEU A 84 16.88 -7.19 4.62
C LEU A 84 18.16 -6.40 4.33
N TRP A 85 18.57 -5.54 5.27
CA TRP A 85 19.90 -4.98 5.31
C TRP A 85 20.90 -6.14 5.50
N ARG A 86 21.31 -6.76 4.40
CA ARG A 86 22.39 -7.74 4.39
C ARG A 86 23.69 -6.97 4.62
N CYS A 87 24.25 -7.05 5.83
CA CYS A 87 25.63 -6.63 6.07
C CYS A 87 26.56 -7.48 5.19
N TYR A 88 27.19 -6.87 4.19
CA TYR A 88 28.17 -7.51 3.35
C TYR A 88 29.50 -7.56 4.10
N ILE A 89 29.92 -8.76 4.57
CA ILE A 89 31.28 -8.98 5.05
C ILE A 89 32.08 -9.50 3.85
N PRO A 90 32.99 -8.72 3.24
CA PRO A 90 33.87 -9.23 2.21
C PRO A 90 34.79 -10.29 2.84
N TRP A 91 34.63 -11.54 2.42
CA TRP A 91 35.57 -12.60 2.78
C TRP A 91 36.92 -12.26 2.15
N ALA A 92 37.84 -11.74 2.95
CA ALA A 92 39.22 -11.51 2.54
C ALA A 92 39.83 -12.87 2.14
N ALA A 93 40.23 -12.99 0.88
CA ALA A 93 41.01 -14.11 0.40
C ALA A 93 42.31 -14.19 1.19
N ALA A 94 42.44 -15.21 2.03
CA ALA A 94 43.68 -15.56 2.70
C ALA A 94 44.22 -16.83 2.03
N ASN A 95 45.28 -16.60 1.22
CA ASN A 95 46.36 -17.47 0.76
C ASN A 95 46.19 -18.99 0.84
#